data_AF-A0A396Q5H3-F1
#
_entry.id   AF-A0A396Q5H3-F1
#
_cell.length_a   1.000
_cell.length_b   1.000
_cell.length_c   1.000
_cell.angle_alpha   90.00
_cell.angle_beta   90.00
_cell.angle_gamma   90.00
#
_symmetry.space_group_name_H-M   'P 1'
#
loop_
_entity.id
_entity.type
_entity.pdbx_description
1 polymer ?
#
loop_
_entity_poly.entity_id
_entity_poly.type
_entity_poly.pdbx_seq_one_letter_code
_entity_poly.pdbx_strand_id
1 'polypeptide(L)'
;MLHKWRISEMRKNHKIKTVLLAGLAGTMVLGSCFSAYAAGVTKSSGKLYYYQADGSLGTGLIHDTASDKYYYALSDGSLVTGWLHLDQDYYYMNDDGALWTGWRTISGSRYYFYPESGKCALNVAMEIGGSWYLFGTDGKMQTGFQNVNGNTYYFDPSNGVMYAGTTRTISGVSYTFNADGTCTTHVDTANSFTIGEEANQQNNSTANKQTTQETRTESGSRVIVAGSSRS
;
A
#
# COMPACT_ATOMS: atom_id res chain seq x y z
N MET A 1 23.25 -4.35 -26.23
CA MET A 1 21.83 -4.73 -26.01
C MET A 1 21.73 -5.28 -24.60
N LEU A 2 21.25 -4.48 -23.64
CA LEU A 2 21.22 -4.83 -22.22
C LEU A 2 20.05 -5.78 -21.95
N HIS A 3 20.37 -6.92 -21.33
CA HIS A 3 19.37 -7.92 -20.93
C HIS A 3 18.52 -7.33 -19.79
N LYS A 4 17.25 -7.07 -20.10
CA LYS A 4 16.22 -6.74 -19.10
C LYS A 4 16.02 -7.96 -18.20
N TRP A 5 16.55 -7.94 -16.99
CA TRP A 5 16.31 -9.00 -16.00
C TRP A 5 14.99 -8.74 -15.29
N ARG A 6 13.91 -9.36 -15.79
CA ARG A 6 12.59 -9.31 -15.15
C ARG A 6 12.44 -10.56 -14.27
N ILE A 7 12.58 -10.40 -12.96
CA ILE A 7 12.41 -11.48 -11.95
C ILE A 7 11.05 -12.21 -12.12
N SER A 8 10.03 -11.55 -12.71
CA SER A 8 8.73 -12.17 -13.03
C SER A 8 8.78 -13.36 -13.99
N GLU A 9 9.81 -13.45 -14.85
CA GLU A 9 9.96 -14.55 -15.80
C GLU A 9 10.52 -15.83 -15.14
N MET A 10 11.16 -15.74 -13.97
CA MET A 10 11.78 -16.90 -13.29
C MET A 10 10.76 -17.85 -12.64
N ARG A 11 9.63 -17.32 -12.15
CA ARG A 11 8.66 -18.12 -11.36
C ARG A 11 7.78 -19.05 -12.21
N LYS A 12 7.60 -18.75 -13.50
CA LYS A 12 6.67 -19.50 -14.38
C LYS A 12 7.28 -20.77 -14.98
N ASN A 13 8.60 -20.96 -14.90
CA ASN A 13 9.29 -22.11 -15.52
C ASN A 13 9.59 -23.29 -14.58
N HIS A 14 9.18 -23.25 -13.30
CA HIS A 14 9.43 -24.36 -12.35
C HIS A 14 8.39 -25.50 -12.36
N LYS A 15 7.73 -25.76 -13.49
CA LYS A 15 7.03 -27.04 -13.73
C LYS A 15 7.87 -27.97 -14.59
N ILE A 16 9.11 -28.22 -14.20
CA ILE A 16 9.93 -29.30 -14.78
C ILE A 16 10.11 -30.37 -13.70
N LYS A 17 9.56 -31.56 -13.99
CA LYS A 17 9.64 -32.77 -13.18
C LYS A 17 11.10 -33.20 -13.06
N THR A 18 11.66 -33.24 -11.84
CA THR A 18 12.92 -33.94 -11.58
C THR A 18 12.86 -34.69 -10.24
N VAL A 19 12.61 -36.00 -10.38
CA VAL A 19 13.21 -37.17 -9.71
C VAL A 19 13.61 -37.04 -8.22
N LEU A 20 12.96 -37.86 -7.40
CA LEU A 20 13.44 -38.30 -6.07
C LEU A 20 14.85 -38.89 -6.18
N LEU A 21 15.80 -38.40 -5.37
CA LEU A 21 16.83 -39.27 -4.79
C LEU A 21 16.82 -39.11 -3.27
N ALA A 22 16.16 -40.06 -2.60
CA ALA A 22 16.53 -40.47 -1.26
C ALA A 22 17.68 -41.48 -1.41
N GLY A 23 18.81 -41.26 -0.73
CA GLY A 23 19.95 -42.17 -0.76
C GLY A 23 20.74 -42.09 0.55
N LEU A 24 20.38 -42.97 1.48
CA LEU A 24 21.19 -43.34 2.65
C LEU A 24 22.42 -44.17 2.24
N ALA A 25 23.50 -43.98 2.98
CA ALA A 25 24.54 -44.96 3.35
C ALA A 25 25.34 -45.72 2.26
N GLY A 26 26.65 -45.42 2.23
CA GLY A 26 27.71 -46.44 2.25
C GLY A 26 28.18 -47.02 0.91
N THR A 27 29.31 -46.50 0.41
CA THR A 27 30.48 -47.29 0.00
C THR A 27 31.67 -46.34 -0.21
N MET A 28 32.81 -46.73 0.37
CA MET A 28 34.03 -45.96 0.49
C MET A 28 34.83 -45.98 -0.82
N VAL A 29 35.20 -44.79 -1.36
CA VAL A 29 36.29 -44.63 -2.32
C VAL A 29 37.28 -43.61 -1.75
N LEU A 30 38.55 -44.03 -1.63
CA LEU A 30 39.68 -43.25 -1.16
C LEU A 30 40.05 -42.14 -2.16
N GLY A 31 40.30 -40.92 -1.69
CA GLY A 31 41.15 -39.97 -2.43
C GLY A 31 40.56 -38.61 -2.83
N SER A 32 40.06 -37.84 -1.87
CA SER A 32 40.26 -36.38 -1.72
C SER A 32 39.32 -35.92 -0.62
N CYS A 33 39.82 -35.26 0.42
CA CYS A 33 38.93 -34.55 1.33
C CYS A 33 38.18 -33.51 0.51
N PHE A 34 36.90 -33.77 0.20
CA PHE A 34 36.02 -32.66 -0.10
C PHE A 34 35.89 -31.90 1.22
N SER A 35 36.63 -30.81 1.36
CA SER A 35 36.29 -29.80 2.34
C SER A 35 34.84 -29.43 2.08
N ALA A 36 33.93 -29.90 2.93
CA ALA A 36 32.55 -29.44 2.91
C ALA A 36 32.60 -27.96 3.31
N TYR A 37 32.59 -27.08 2.31
CA TYR A 37 32.42 -25.66 2.57
C TYR A 37 31.02 -25.47 3.17
N ALA A 38 30.93 -24.69 4.24
CA ALA A 38 29.65 -24.29 4.79
C ALA A 38 28.99 -23.34 3.78
N ALA A 39 28.18 -23.88 2.88
CA ALA A 39 27.40 -23.11 1.93
C ALA A 39 26.34 -22.28 2.66
N GLY A 40 26.07 -21.09 2.14
CA GLY A 40 25.07 -20.17 2.65
C GLY A 40 25.64 -18.88 3.24
N VAL A 41 24.80 -18.18 3.98
CA VAL A 41 25.12 -16.85 4.54
C VAL A 41 26.07 -16.99 5.73
N THR A 42 27.20 -16.29 5.66
CA THR A 42 28.20 -16.19 6.72
C THR A 42 28.41 -14.73 7.11
N LYS A 43 28.60 -14.45 8.40
CA LYS A 43 28.92 -13.10 8.91
C LYS A 43 30.42 -12.99 9.19
N SER A 44 31.09 -12.01 8.59
CA SER A 44 32.50 -11.71 8.83
C SER A 44 32.73 -10.20 8.93
N SER A 45 33.42 -9.75 9.98
CA SER A 45 33.71 -8.34 10.25
C SER A 45 32.49 -7.42 10.15
N GLY A 46 31.33 -7.89 10.64
CA GLY A 46 30.07 -7.14 10.64
C GLY A 46 29.29 -7.15 9.31
N LYS A 47 29.87 -7.66 8.21
CA LYS A 47 29.21 -7.83 6.91
C LYS A 47 28.74 -9.27 6.71
N LEU A 48 27.68 -9.43 5.93
CA LEU A 48 27.20 -10.74 5.49
C LEU A 48 27.80 -11.07 4.13
N TYR A 49 28.08 -12.35 3.89
CA TYR A 49 28.59 -12.89 2.63
C TYR A 49 27.85 -14.20 2.34
N TYR A 50 27.70 -14.56 1.07
CA TYR A 50 27.11 -15.85 0.70
C TYR A 50 28.16 -16.72 0.02
N TYR A 51 28.41 -17.92 0.56
CA TYR A 51 29.28 -18.91 -0.06
C TYR A 51 28.45 -19.98 -0.76
N GLN A 52 28.78 -20.25 -2.02
CA GLN A 52 28.17 -21.31 -2.81
C GLN A 52 28.66 -22.68 -2.31
N ALA A 53 28.03 -23.77 -2.76
CA ALA A 53 28.39 -25.13 -2.36
C ALA A 53 29.81 -25.55 -2.78
N ASP A 54 30.36 -24.92 -3.82
CA ASP A 54 31.74 -25.10 -4.28
C ASP A 54 32.76 -24.24 -3.51
N GLY A 55 32.31 -23.48 -2.50
CA GLY A 55 33.13 -22.57 -1.70
C GLY A 55 33.39 -21.22 -2.36
N SER A 56 32.88 -20.98 -3.57
CA SER A 56 33.00 -19.67 -4.23
C SER A 56 32.14 -18.60 -3.56
N LEU A 57 32.60 -17.35 -3.62
CA LEU A 57 31.86 -16.21 -3.08
C LEU A 57 30.80 -15.74 -4.08
N GLY A 58 29.55 -15.68 -3.65
CA GLY A 58 28.46 -15.16 -4.47
C GLY A 58 28.54 -13.64 -4.68
N THR A 59 28.24 -13.18 -5.89
CA THR A 59 28.08 -11.75 -6.24
C THR A 59 26.83 -11.57 -7.09
N GLY A 60 26.21 -10.38 -7.07
CA GLY A 60 24.97 -10.11 -7.77
C GLY A 60 23.76 -10.83 -7.16
N LEU A 61 22.79 -11.20 -8.00
CA LEU A 61 21.59 -11.92 -7.57
C LEU A 61 21.93 -13.38 -7.27
N ILE A 62 21.55 -13.83 -6.07
CA ILE A 62 21.77 -15.19 -5.59
C ILE A 62 20.42 -15.78 -5.21
N HIS A 63 20.13 -16.99 -5.68
CA HIS A 63 18.99 -17.80 -5.25
C HIS A 63 19.52 -19.01 -4.50
N ASP A 64 19.24 -19.06 -3.19
CA ASP A 64 19.50 -20.23 -2.39
C ASP A 64 18.35 -21.22 -2.58
N THR A 65 18.60 -22.25 -3.39
CA THR A 65 17.61 -23.29 -3.71
C THR A 65 17.22 -24.14 -2.50
N ALA A 66 18.05 -24.20 -1.45
CA ALA A 66 17.76 -25.02 -0.27
C ALA A 66 16.73 -24.34 0.64
N SER A 67 16.82 -23.01 0.78
CA SER A 67 15.89 -22.21 1.60
C SER A 67 14.83 -21.46 0.80
N ASP A 68 14.90 -21.51 -0.53
CA ASP A 68 14.11 -20.71 -1.48
C ASP A 68 14.17 -19.19 -1.20
N LYS A 69 15.35 -18.72 -0.78
CA LYS A 69 15.61 -17.31 -0.47
C LYS A 69 16.44 -16.65 -1.55
N TYR A 70 16.21 -15.35 -1.74
CA TYR A 70 16.98 -14.51 -2.66
C TYR A 70 17.84 -13.53 -1.89
N TYR A 71 19.07 -13.35 -2.35
CA TYR A 71 20.06 -12.42 -1.78
C TYR A 71 20.64 -11.56 -2.89
N TYR A 72 21.18 -10.40 -2.52
CA TYR A 72 21.94 -9.57 -3.45
C TYR A 72 23.30 -9.20 -2.84
N ALA A 73 24.36 -9.63 -3.50
CA ALA A 73 25.74 -9.36 -3.12
C ALA A 73 26.34 -8.25 -3.98
N LEU A 74 27.01 -7.29 -3.36
CA LEU A 74 27.79 -6.26 -4.04
C LEU A 74 29.03 -6.87 -4.71
N SER A 75 29.77 -6.07 -5.48
CA SER A 75 30.99 -6.53 -6.15
C SER A 75 32.11 -6.94 -5.18
N ASP A 76 32.07 -6.47 -3.94
CA ASP A 76 32.97 -6.90 -2.85
C ASP A 76 32.49 -8.19 -2.15
N GLY A 77 31.39 -8.78 -2.64
CA GLY A 77 30.74 -9.99 -2.11
C GLY A 77 29.89 -9.76 -0.86
N SER A 78 29.85 -8.54 -0.32
CA SER A 78 29.01 -8.26 0.83
C SER A 78 27.52 -8.22 0.46
N LEU A 79 26.68 -8.86 1.26
CA LEU A 79 25.23 -8.85 1.05
C LEU A 79 24.64 -7.50 1.43
N VAL A 80 23.71 -7.03 0.61
CA VAL A 80 22.92 -5.84 0.89
C VAL A 80 21.88 -6.16 1.97
N THR A 81 21.76 -5.27 2.95
CA THR A 81 20.66 -5.22 3.91
C THR A 81 19.94 -3.88 3.78
N GLY A 82 18.65 -3.83 4.09
CA GLY A 82 17.82 -2.64 3.92
C GLY A 82 17.44 -2.37 2.45
N TRP A 83 17.33 -1.08 2.10
CA TRP A 83 16.88 -0.66 0.77
C TRP A 83 17.90 -1.00 -0.32
N LEU A 84 17.40 -1.58 -1.41
CA LEU A 84 18.17 -1.89 -2.61
C LEU A 84 17.46 -1.26 -3.82
N HIS A 85 18.19 -0.49 -4.61
CA HIS A 85 17.70 0.10 -5.86
C HIS A 85 18.44 -0.52 -7.04
N LEU A 86 17.71 -1.16 -7.95
CA LEU A 86 18.26 -1.83 -9.14
C LEU A 86 17.45 -1.46 -10.38
N ASP A 87 18.15 -0.95 -11.39
CA ASP A 87 17.68 -0.46 -12.71
C ASP A 87 16.63 0.67 -12.71
N GLN A 88 15.62 0.57 -11.85
CA GLN A 88 14.51 1.51 -11.62
C GLN A 88 13.54 1.02 -10.52
N ASP A 89 13.73 -0.20 -10.03
CA ASP A 89 12.87 -0.81 -9.04
C ASP A 89 13.54 -0.78 -7.66
N TYR A 90 12.71 -0.70 -6.62
CA TYR A 90 13.14 -0.75 -5.24
C TYR A 90 12.80 -2.09 -4.62
N TYR A 91 13.71 -2.60 -3.81
CA TYR A 91 13.61 -3.86 -3.08
C TYR A 91 14.02 -3.60 -1.63
N TYR A 92 13.64 -4.51 -0.74
CA TYR A 92 14.06 -4.46 0.64
C TYR A 92 14.66 -5.79 1.06
N MET A 93 15.89 -5.75 1.54
CA MET A 93 16.64 -6.89 2.05
C MET A 93 16.55 -6.85 3.58
N ASN A 94 16.26 -7.99 4.19
CA ASN A 94 16.23 -8.12 5.64
C ASN A 94 17.63 -8.02 6.26
N ASP A 95 17.68 -7.98 7.58
CA ASP A 95 18.92 -7.96 8.34
C ASP A 95 19.74 -9.26 8.19
N ASP A 96 19.10 -10.37 7.78
CA ASP A 96 19.75 -11.63 7.39
C ASP A 96 20.20 -11.64 5.91
N GLY A 97 20.02 -10.53 5.19
CA GLY A 97 20.34 -10.35 3.78
C GLY A 97 19.30 -10.92 2.81
N ALA A 98 18.24 -11.59 3.30
CA ALA A 98 17.23 -12.20 2.43
C ALA A 98 16.25 -11.14 1.91
N LEU A 99 15.83 -11.25 0.65
CA LEU A 99 14.81 -10.40 0.03
C LEU A 99 13.48 -10.52 0.77
N TRP A 100 12.90 -9.40 1.15
CA TRP A 100 11.56 -9.33 1.73
C TRP A 100 10.49 -9.20 0.64
N THR A 101 9.34 -9.81 0.88
CA THR A 101 8.14 -9.66 0.04
C THR A 101 6.90 -9.46 0.91
N GLY A 102 5.84 -8.91 0.33
CA GLY A 102 4.60 -8.57 1.03
C GLY A 102 4.68 -7.28 1.84
N TRP A 103 3.84 -7.18 2.87
CA TRP A 103 3.74 -6.00 3.72
C TRP A 103 4.99 -5.81 4.60
N ARG A 104 5.46 -4.57 4.72
CA ARG A 104 6.54 -4.21 5.65
C ARG A 104 6.30 -2.81 6.23
N THR A 105 6.61 -2.63 7.51
CA THR A 105 6.72 -1.30 8.12
C THR A 105 8.19 -0.91 8.20
N ILE A 106 8.54 0.23 7.60
CA ILE A 106 9.91 0.77 7.57
C ILE A 106 9.82 2.23 8.03
N SER A 107 10.50 2.56 9.12
CA SER A 107 10.50 3.91 9.72
C SER A 107 9.08 4.49 9.91
N GLY A 108 8.16 3.68 10.44
CA GLY A 108 6.77 4.08 10.71
C GLY A 108 5.84 4.14 9.49
N SER A 109 6.36 3.96 8.27
CA SER A 109 5.54 3.91 7.05
C SER A 109 5.34 2.48 6.59
N ARG A 110 4.15 2.15 6.08
CA ARG A 110 3.85 0.83 5.51
C ARG A 110 4.15 0.83 4.01
N TYR A 111 4.78 -0.25 3.56
CA TYR A 111 5.13 -0.52 2.17
C TYR A 111 4.62 -1.90 1.80
N TYR A 112 4.46 -2.12 0.50
CA TYR A 112 4.15 -3.43 -0.04
C TYR A 112 5.18 -3.80 -1.11
N PHE A 113 5.67 -5.02 -1.02
CA PHE A 113 6.60 -5.60 -1.97
C PHE A 113 5.88 -6.73 -2.70
N TYR A 114 5.84 -6.71 -4.03
CA TYR A 114 5.14 -7.70 -4.84
C TYR A 114 5.68 -9.11 -4.51
N PRO A 115 4.83 -10.05 -4.03
CA PRO A 115 5.23 -11.41 -3.74
C PRO A 115 6.00 -12.02 -4.90
N GLU A 116 5.43 -11.86 -6.10
CA GLU A 116 5.98 -11.73 -7.46
C GLU A 116 7.48 -11.68 -7.77
N SER A 117 8.04 -10.58 -7.31
CA SER A 117 9.26 -10.03 -7.85
C SER A 117 10.10 -9.41 -6.76
N GLY A 118 9.53 -9.17 -5.58
CA GLY A 118 10.11 -8.38 -4.49
C GLY A 118 10.16 -6.88 -4.77
N LYS A 119 9.62 -6.41 -5.91
CA LYS A 119 9.57 -4.98 -6.25
C LYS A 119 8.66 -4.25 -5.28
N CYS A 120 9.03 -3.03 -4.89
CA CYS A 120 8.19 -2.15 -4.10
C CYS A 120 7.05 -1.60 -4.98
N ALA A 121 5.83 -1.57 -4.44
CA ALA A 121 4.70 -0.89 -5.06
C ALA A 121 4.88 0.62 -4.98
N LEU A 122 5.03 1.27 -6.14
CA LEU A 122 5.24 2.72 -6.27
C LEU A 122 4.16 3.34 -7.15
N ASN A 123 3.59 4.45 -6.69
CA ASN A 123 2.63 5.27 -7.44
C ASN A 123 1.48 4.45 -8.06
N VAL A 124 0.88 3.57 -7.27
CA VAL A 124 -0.07 2.58 -7.76
C VAL A 124 -1.19 2.35 -6.75
N ALA A 125 -2.43 2.27 -7.25
CA ALA A 125 -3.55 1.70 -6.51
C ALA A 125 -3.65 0.22 -6.86
N MET A 126 -3.76 -0.65 -5.86
CA MET A 126 -3.89 -2.08 -6.10
C MET A 126 -4.71 -2.80 -5.05
N GLU A 127 -5.33 -3.90 -5.46
CA GLU A 127 -6.06 -4.79 -4.57
C GLU A 127 -5.10 -5.81 -3.92
N ILE A 128 -5.15 -5.90 -2.60
CA ILE A 128 -4.38 -6.86 -1.82
C ILE A 128 -5.35 -7.54 -0.84
N GLY A 129 -5.61 -8.83 -1.05
CA GLY A 129 -6.47 -9.61 -0.15
C GLY A 129 -7.92 -9.12 -0.09
N GLY A 130 -8.50 -8.67 -1.21
CA GLY A 130 -9.89 -8.20 -1.27
C GLY A 130 -10.09 -6.74 -0.89
N SER A 131 -9.02 -6.01 -0.58
CA SER A 131 -9.06 -4.60 -0.18
C SER A 131 -8.15 -3.76 -1.07
N TRP A 132 -8.60 -2.56 -1.41
CA TRP A 132 -7.82 -1.62 -2.21
C TRP A 132 -6.93 -0.74 -1.33
N TYR A 133 -5.69 -0.56 -1.78
CA TYR A 133 -4.68 0.29 -1.16
C TYR A 133 -4.06 1.21 -2.20
N LEU A 134 -3.59 2.37 -1.77
CA LEU A 134 -2.85 3.31 -2.60
C LEU A 134 -1.42 3.46 -2.07
N PHE A 135 -0.44 3.36 -2.95
CA PHE A 135 0.97 3.62 -2.66
C PHE A 135 1.43 4.87 -3.41
N GLY A 136 2.07 5.78 -2.69
CA GLY A 136 2.61 7.02 -3.24
C GLY A 136 3.84 6.78 -4.12
N THR A 137 4.38 7.85 -4.71
CA THR A 137 5.61 7.80 -5.52
C THR A 137 6.84 7.35 -4.75
N ASP A 138 6.84 7.52 -3.43
CA ASP A 138 7.88 7.05 -2.52
C ASP A 138 7.59 5.63 -1.96
N GLY A 139 6.51 4.99 -2.41
CA GLY A 139 6.10 3.65 -2.01
C GLY A 139 5.37 3.56 -0.68
N LYS A 140 5.19 4.68 0.02
CA LYS A 140 4.44 4.69 1.26
C LYS A 140 2.96 4.49 0.97
N MET A 141 2.33 3.61 1.75
CA MET A 141 0.89 3.44 1.78
C MET A 141 0.23 4.77 2.18
N GLN A 142 -0.68 5.25 1.36
CA GLN A 142 -1.44 6.48 1.57
C GLN A 142 -2.69 6.20 2.41
N THR A 143 -3.10 7.21 3.18
CA THR A 143 -4.33 7.19 3.99
C THR A 143 -5.08 8.51 3.86
N GLY A 144 -6.29 8.56 4.39
CA GLY A 144 -7.18 9.73 4.34
C GLY A 144 -7.75 9.98 2.94
N PHE A 145 -8.15 11.23 2.69
CA PHE A 145 -8.65 11.65 1.38
C PHE A 145 -7.51 11.75 0.37
N GLN A 146 -7.71 11.12 -0.79
CA GLN A 146 -6.73 11.07 -1.87
C GLN A 146 -7.42 11.39 -3.20
N ASN A 147 -6.80 12.25 -4.00
CA ASN A 147 -7.26 12.52 -5.37
C ASN A 147 -6.46 11.66 -6.35
N VAL A 148 -7.16 10.80 -7.09
CA VAL A 148 -6.56 9.93 -8.10
C VAL A 148 -7.31 10.17 -9.41
N ASN A 149 -6.61 10.72 -10.41
CA ASN A 149 -7.15 11.02 -11.74
C ASN A 149 -8.44 11.87 -11.72
N GLY A 150 -8.53 12.85 -10.82
CA GLY A 150 -9.69 13.74 -10.72
C GLY A 150 -10.83 13.23 -9.83
N ASN A 151 -10.77 11.98 -9.39
CA ASN A 151 -11.73 11.40 -8.45
C ASN A 151 -11.17 11.41 -7.02
N THR A 152 -12.05 11.64 -6.04
CA THR A 152 -11.69 11.60 -4.62
C THR A 152 -12.03 10.24 -4.03
N TYR A 153 -11.07 9.64 -3.33
CA TYR A 153 -11.18 8.39 -2.59
C TYR A 153 -10.85 8.64 -1.12
N TYR A 154 -11.26 7.73 -0.24
CA TYR A 154 -10.85 7.75 1.16
C TYR A 154 -10.28 6.41 1.57
N PHE A 155 -9.07 6.45 2.12
CA PHE A 155 -8.36 5.30 2.65
C PHE A 155 -8.33 5.39 4.17
N ASP A 156 -8.71 4.33 4.86
CA ASP A 156 -8.82 4.30 6.30
C ASP A 156 -7.48 4.67 6.99
N PRO A 157 -7.44 5.65 7.91
CA PRO A 157 -6.21 6.07 8.58
C PRO A 157 -5.51 4.99 9.39
N SER A 158 -6.23 3.99 9.88
CA SER A 158 -5.69 2.93 10.73
C SER A 158 -5.04 1.81 9.92
N ASN A 159 -5.65 1.42 8.79
CA ASN A 159 -5.25 0.22 8.07
C ASN A 159 -4.98 0.44 6.57
N GLY A 160 -5.32 1.60 6.02
CA GLY A 160 -5.11 1.98 4.62
C GLY A 160 -6.11 1.40 3.63
N VAL A 161 -7.17 0.75 4.09
CA VAL A 161 -8.20 0.16 3.20
C VAL A 161 -9.09 1.25 2.62
N MET A 162 -9.29 1.22 1.31
CA MET A 162 -10.23 2.11 0.62
C MET A 162 -11.67 1.83 1.05
N TYR A 163 -12.43 2.89 1.35
CA TYR A 163 -13.87 2.77 1.52
C TYR A 163 -14.58 2.72 0.16
N ALA A 164 -15.50 1.78 0.00
CA ALA A 164 -16.32 1.61 -1.20
C ALA A 164 -17.69 1.03 -0.84
N GLY A 165 -18.73 1.43 -1.58
CA GLY A 165 -20.10 0.95 -1.44
C GLY A 165 -20.73 1.25 -0.07
N THR A 166 -20.39 2.38 0.54
CA THR A 166 -20.76 2.68 1.94
C THR A 166 -20.88 4.17 2.20
N THR A 167 -21.61 4.56 3.24
CA THR A 167 -21.68 5.93 3.75
C THR A 167 -20.98 6.01 5.11
N ARG A 168 -20.10 7.00 5.30
CA ARG A 168 -19.30 7.17 6.52
C ARG A 168 -19.30 8.62 6.99
N THR A 169 -19.37 8.80 8.30
CA THR A 169 -19.19 10.11 8.94
C THR A 169 -17.73 10.32 9.29
N ILE A 170 -17.08 11.28 8.65
CA ILE A 170 -15.67 11.63 8.87
C ILE A 170 -15.64 13.09 9.33
N SER A 171 -15.12 13.31 10.54
CA SER A 171 -15.08 14.65 11.18
C SER A 171 -16.45 15.35 11.23
N GLY A 172 -17.53 14.60 11.47
CA GLY A 172 -18.90 15.14 11.58
C GLY A 172 -19.62 15.35 10.25
N VAL A 173 -18.97 15.07 9.12
CA VAL A 173 -19.56 15.19 7.77
C VAL A 173 -19.82 13.79 7.19
N SER A 174 -21.00 13.58 6.63
CA SER A 174 -21.36 12.32 5.96
C SER A 174 -20.87 12.31 4.51
N TYR A 175 -20.15 11.25 4.15
CA TYR A 175 -19.65 11.01 2.78
C TYR A 175 -20.16 9.68 2.27
N THR A 176 -20.65 9.66 1.04
CA THR A 176 -21.07 8.44 0.36
C THR A 176 -20.00 8.02 -0.64
N PHE A 177 -19.49 6.81 -0.47
CA PHE A 177 -18.51 6.17 -1.36
C PHE A 177 -19.23 5.16 -2.24
N ASN A 178 -19.17 5.36 -3.55
CA ASN A 178 -19.75 4.44 -4.53
C ASN A 178 -19.03 3.08 -4.50
N ALA A 179 -19.57 2.09 -5.20
CA ALA A 179 -18.99 0.74 -5.26
C ALA A 179 -17.55 0.70 -5.79
N ASP A 180 -17.15 1.68 -6.61
CA ASP A 180 -15.79 1.87 -7.12
C ASP A 180 -14.88 2.70 -6.17
N GLY A 181 -15.41 3.13 -5.02
CA GLY A 181 -14.72 3.95 -4.03
C GLY A 181 -14.79 5.46 -4.26
N THR A 182 -15.39 5.93 -5.36
CA THR A 182 -15.49 7.37 -5.61
C THR A 182 -16.39 8.06 -4.59
N CYS A 183 -15.91 9.18 -4.05
CA CYS A 183 -16.58 9.95 -3.01
C CYS A 183 -17.56 10.96 -3.61
N THR A 184 -18.78 10.99 -3.07
CA THR A 184 -19.80 12.01 -3.31
C THR A 184 -20.23 12.62 -1.97
N THR A 185 -20.34 13.95 -1.92
CA THR A 185 -20.78 14.66 -0.70
C THR A 185 -22.30 14.63 -0.58
N HIS A 186 -22.82 14.17 0.56
CA HIS A 186 -24.21 14.41 0.97
C HIS A 186 -24.20 15.32 2.21
N VAL A 187 -24.62 16.57 2.03
CA VAL A 187 -24.80 17.51 3.14
C VAL A 187 -26.28 17.55 3.51
N ASP A 188 -26.65 16.87 4.59
CA ASP A 188 -27.87 17.20 5.33
C ASP A 188 -27.45 17.67 6.72
N THR A 189 -27.01 18.93 6.80
CA THR A 189 -26.92 19.61 8.10
C THR A 189 -28.33 20.07 8.48
N ALA A 190 -29.13 19.16 9.03
CA ALA A 190 -30.21 19.56 9.93
C ALA A 190 -29.58 20.03 11.24
N ASN A 191 -29.13 21.28 11.29
CA ASN A 191 -29.04 22.00 12.55
C ASN A 191 -30.48 22.31 13.02
N SER A 192 -31.21 21.28 13.47
CA SER A 192 -32.40 21.48 14.28
C SER A 192 -31.94 21.81 15.69
N PHE A 193 -31.68 23.09 15.94
CA PHE A 193 -31.63 23.60 17.30
C PHE A 193 -33.07 23.56 17.82
N THR A 194 -33.40 22.55 18.65
CA THR A 194 -34.67 22.51 19.37
C THR A 194 -34.65 23.65 20.37
N ILE A 195 -35.40 24.73 20.10
CA ILE A 195 -35.74 25.69 21.16
C ILE A 195 -36.70 24.95 22.08
N GLY A 196 -36.27 24.70 23.31
CA GLY A 196 -37.09 24.12 24.35
C GLY A 196 -38.35 24.96 24.55
N GLU A 197 -39.49 24.28 24.54
CA GLU A 197 -40.76 24.81 25.00
C GLU A 197 -40.63 25.19 26.49
N GLU A 198 -40.67 26.48 26.80
CA GLU A 198 -41.15 26.96 28.10
C GLU A 198 -42.46 27.71 27.89
N ALA A 199 -43.51 27.14 28.46
CA ALA A 199 -44.86 27.66 28.48
C ALA A 199 -44.96 28.92 29.38
N ASN A 200 -45.67 29.95 28.92
CA ASN A 200 -46.65 30.60 29.78
C ASN A 200 -47.76 31.29 29.00
N GLN A 201 -49.00 31.04 29.43
CA GLN A 201 -50.25 31.50 28.87
C GLN A 201 -50.49 32.97 29.22
N GLN A 202 -51.02 33.78 28.30
CA GLN A 202 -52.24 34.56 28.56
C GLN A 202 -52.77 35.26 27.28
N ASN A 203 -54.06 35.06 27.03
CA ASN A 203 -55.03 36.02 26.49
C ASN A 203 -55.12 36.33 24.98
N ASN A 204 -56.14 35.68 24.41
CA ASN A 204 -57.39 36.31 23.96
C ASN A 204 -57.50 36.68 22.48
N SER A 205 -58.34 35.90 21.81
CA SER A 205 -58.91 36.11 20.48
C SER A 205 -59.60 37.47 20.36
N THR A 206 -59.28 38.22 19.31
CA THR A 206 -60.28 39.02 18.60
C THR A 206 -59.88 39.15 17.13
N ALA A 207 -60.84 38.84 16.26
CA ALA A 207 -60.78 38.93 14.82
C ALA A 207 -60.34 40.32 14.32
N ASN A 208 -59.58 40.38 13.22
CA ASN A 208 -59.85 41.39 12.21
C ASN A 208 -59.48 40.95 10.79
N LYS A 209 -60.34 41.37 9.85
CA LYS A 209 -60.32 41.17 8.41
C LYS A 209 -59.28 42.07 7.72
N GLN A 210 -59.16 41.89 6.40
CA GLN A 210 -58.50 42.69 5.35
C GLN A 210 -57.04 42.31 5.06
N THR A 211 -56.51 42.32 3.84
CA THR A 211 -57.05 42.44 2.47
C THR A 211 -55.88 42.04 1.55
N THR A 212 -56.21 41.38 0.44
CA THR A 212 -55.51 41.17 -0.83
C THR A 212 -54.25 42.01 -1.10
N GLN A 213 -53.17 41.37 -1.59
CA GLN A 213 -52.67 41.59 -2.96
C GLN A 213 -51.56 40.59 -3.31
N GLU A 214 -51.86 39.74 -4.29
CA GLU A 214 -50.88 38.98 -5.06
C GLU A 214 -50.09 39.93 -5.96
N THR A 215 -48.78 39.73 -6.10
CA THR A 215 -48.09 40.02 -7.37
C THR A 215 -46.98 38.99 -7.54
N ARG A 216 -47.20 38.05 -8.47
CA ARG A 216 -46.15 37.24 -9.09
C ARG A 216 -45.36 38.13 -10.04
N THR A 217 -44.04 38.00 -10.03
CA THR A 217 -43.26 38.08 -11.26
C THR A 217 -42.08 37.12 -11.19
N GLU A 218 -41.94 36.32 -12.23
CA GLU A 218 -40.96 35.27 -12.43
C GLU A 218 -39.58 35.80 -12.81
N SER A 219 -38.60 34.90 -12.61
CA SER A 219 -37.46 34.67 -13.48
C SER A 219 -36.25 35.60 -13.38
N GLY A 220 -35.08 34.96 -13.23
CA GLY A 220 -33.83 35.52 -13.74
C GLY A 220 -32.73 35.62 -12.70
N SER A 221 -32.01 34.52 -12.51
CA SER A 221 -30.72 34.43 -11.84
C SER A 221 -29.79 35.62 -12.13
N ARG A 222 -29.20 36.21 -11.08
CA ARG A 222 -27.95 36.97 -11.19
C ARG A 222 -26.92 36.44 -10.19
N VAL A 223 -25.78 36.09 -10.78
CA VAL A 223 -24.49 35.77 -10.19
C VAL A 223 -24.10 36.81 -9.14
N ILE A 224 -23.63 36.37 -7.97
CA ILE A 224 -22.91 37.23 -7.04
C ILE A 224 -21.54 36.61 -6.73
N VAL A 225 -20.53 37.34 -7.18
CA VAL A 225 -19.10 37.13 -6.95
C VAL A 225 -18.79 37.27 -5.47
N ALA A 226 -18.03 36.34 -4.89
CA ALA A 226 -17.56 36.43 -3.52
C ALA A 226 -16.51 37.55 -3.39
N GLY A 227 -16.89 38.63 -2.72
CA GLY A 227 -16.00 39.69 -2.27
C GLY A 227 -15.48 39.40 -0.86
N SER A 228 -14.16 39.39 -0.73
CA SER A 228 -13.41 39.29 0.51
C SER A 228 -13.73 40.45 1.47
N SER A 229 -13.85 40.19 2.77
CA SER A 229 -13.55 41.21 3.78
C SER A 229 -13.00 40.60 5.05
N ARG A 230 -11.83 41.10 5.44
CA ARG A 230 -11.26 41.03 6.78
C ARG A 230 -12.10 41.89 7.75
N SER A 231 -12.11 41.49 9.01
CA SER A 231 -11.88 42.37 10.16
C SER A 231 -11.28 41.53 11.27
#